data_AF-A0A836QRM0-F1
#
_entry.id   AF-A0A836QRM0-F1
#
_cell.length_a   1.000
_cell.length_b   1.000
_cell.length_c   1.000
_cell.angle_alpha   90.00
_cell.angle_beta   90.00
_cell.angle_gamma   90.00
#
_symmetry.space_group_name_H-M   'P 1'
#
loop_
_entity.id
_entity.type
_entity.pdbx_description
1 polymer ?
#
loop_
_entity_poly.entity_id
_entity_poly.type
_entity_poly.pdbx_seq_one_letter_code
_entity_poly.pdbx_strand_id
1 'polypeptide(L)'
;MAAIPTLENRIVNIKQTTADGVVSIQEAELRHIDVHRDENSTPIRIKVVLAKAWGVQLNMPWNISKGKFATEMGGISWESDFDYTTFIPSGLYETYSWSRSKRSQRTS
;
A
#
# COMPACT_ATOMS: atom_id res chain seq x y z
N MET A 1 -6.00 20.21 -10.56
CA MET A 1 -5.13 19.56 -9.55
C MET A 1 -5.89 18.36 -9.01
N ALA A 2 -5.37 17.14 -9.19
CA ALA A 2 -5.96 15.98 -8.53
C ALA A 2 -5.75 16.11 -7.01
N ALA A 3 -6.80 15.92 -6.23
CA ALA A 3 -6.73 16.01 -4.78
C ALA A 3 -5.78 14.93 -4.26
N ILE A 4 -4.79 15.31 -3.44
CA ILE A 4 -3.95 14.37 -2.71
C ILE A 4 -4.90 13.55 -1.82
N PRO A 5 -4.92 12.21 -1.91
CA PRO A 5 -5.82 11.40 -1.09
C PRO A 5 -5.60 11.70 0.39
N THR A 6 -6.70 11.99 1.10
CA THR A 6 -6.70 12.19 2.54
C THR A 6 -6.19 10.95 3.27
N LEU A 7 -5.98 11.01 4.58
CA LEU A 7 -5.52 9.85 5.35
C LEU A 7 -6.54 8.71 5.36
N GLU A 8 -7.84 9.03 5.36
CA GLU A 8 -8.95 8.07 5.23
C GLU A 8 -8.98 7.42 3.84
N ASN A 9 -8.67 8.19 2.79
CA ASN A 9 -8.59 7.67 1.42
C ASN A 9 -7.41 6.72 1.19
N ARG A 10 -6.55 6.48 2.19
CA ARG A 10 -5.36 5.60 2.11
C ARG A 10 -5.50 4.29 2.88
N ILE A 11 -6.69 4.00 3.41
CA ILE A 11 -6.97 2.71 4.03
C ILE A 11 -7.28 1.69 2.93
N VAL A 12 -6.49 0.60 2.91
CA VAL A 12 -6.60 -0.49 1.96
C VAL A 12 -6.72 -1.84 2.68
N ASN A 13 -7.26 -2.83 1.98
CA ASN A 13 -7.35 -4.19 2.46
C ASN A 13 -6.17 -5.03 1.95
N ILE A 14 -5.55 -5.76 2.87
CA ILE A 14 -4.51 -6.75 2.57
C ILE A 14 -5.01 -8.11 3.06
N LYS A 15 -5.02 -9.09 2.16
CA LYS A 15 -5.29 -10.48 2.50
C LYS A 15 -4.07 -11.09 3.18
N GLN A 16 -4.31 -11.73 4.31
CA GLN A 16 -3.32 -12.46 5.08
C GLN A 16 -3.64 -13.95 5.02
N THR A 17 -2.66 -14.79 4.72
CA THR A 17 -2.75 -16.25 4.80
C THR A 17 -1.66 -16.75 5.74
N THR A 18 -2.04 -17.39 6.85
CA THR A 18 -1.08 -17.95 7.81
C THR A 18 -0.43 -19.23 7.26
N ALA A 19 0.64 -19.69 7.90
CA ALA A 19 1.33 -20.94 7.54
C ALA A 19 0.39 -22.16 7.57
N ASP A 20 -0.60 -22.15 8.47
CA ASP A 20 -1.63 -23.19 8.60
C ASP A 20 -2.76 -23.05 7.56
N GLY A 21 -2.66 -22.08 6.64
CA GLY A 21 -3.64 -21.83 5.58
C GLY A 21 -4.85 -20.99 5.99
N VAL A 22 -4.86 -20.42 7.20
CA VAL A 22 -5.98 -19.57 7.65
C VAL A 22 -5.93 -18.23 6.93
N VAL A 23 -7.05 -17.84 6.31
CA VAL A 23 -7.18 -16.59 5.54
C VAL A 23 -7.95 -15.54 6.33
N SER A 24 -7.45 -14.31 6.35
CA SER A 24 -8.16 -13.15 6.90
C SER A 24 -7.88 -11.87 6.09
N ILE A 25 -8.68 -10.82 6.31
CA ILE A 25 -8.46 -9.49 5.73
C ILE A 25 -7.99 -8.55 6.83
N GLN A 26 -6.91 -7.83 6.56
CA GLN A 26 -6.32 -6.84 7.44
C GLN A 26 -6.38 -5.45 6.78
N GLU A 27 -6.84 -4.46 7.51
CA GLU A 27 -6.78 -3.06 7.09
C GLU A 27 -5.36 -2.52 7.24
N ALA A 28 -4.90 -1.73 6.28
CA ALA A 28 -3.59 -1.12 6.28
C ALA A 28 -3.62 0.30 5.71
N GLU A 29 -2.73 1.17 6.20
CA GLU A 29 -2.50 2.50 5.65
C GLU A 29 -1.45 2.41 4.52
N LEU A 30 -1.84 2.75 3.30
CA LEU A 30 -0.94 2.87 2.16
C LEU A 30 -0.03 4.10 2.34
N ARG A 31 1.28 3.84 2.36
CA ARG A 31 2.32 4.85 2.57
C ARG A 31 3.04 5.23 1.31
N HIS A 32 3.14 4.29 0.38
CA HIS A 32 4.01 4.43 -0.78
C HIS A 32 3.54 3.54 -1.92
N ILE A 33 3.57 4.05 -3.15
CA ILE A 33 3.44 3.27 -4.38
C ILE A 33 4.58 3.69 -5.31
N ASP A 34 5.36 2.70 -5.76
CA ASP A 34 6.28 2.86 -6.88
C ASP A 34 5.66 2.26 -8.14
N VAL A 35 5.72 3.03 -9.23
CA VAL A 35 5.34 2.61 -10.58
C VAL A 35 6.45 2.94 -11.55
N HIS A 36 6.51 2.20 -12.65
CA HIS A 36 7.36 2.53 -13.78
C HIS A 36 6.89 3.83 -14.43
N ARG A 37 7.86 4.58 -14.96
CA ARG A 37 7.60 5.78 -15.74
C ARG A 37 7.30 5.40 -17.19
N ASP A 38 6.19 4.69 -17.38
CA ASP A 38 5.66 4.26 -18.68
C ASP A 38 4.18 4.67 -18.82
N GLU A 39 3.64 4.57 -20.04
CA GLU A 39 2.26 4.96 -20.35
C GLU A 39 1.21 4.23 -19.50
N ASN A 40 1.54 3.04 -18.98
CA ASN A 40 0.64 2.16 -18.24
C ASN A 40 0.80 2.28 -16.71
N SER A 41 1.72 3.12 -16.23
CA SER A 41 2.08 3.23 -14.81
C SER A 41 2.28 1.85 -14.16
N THR A 42 3.07 1.00 -14.82
CA THR A 42 3.22 -0.41 -14.42
C THR A 42 3.69 -0.50 -12.95
N PRO A 43 2.97 -1.20 -12.05
CA PRO A 43 3.29 -1.23 -10.63
C PRO A 43 4.59 -1.96 -10.34
N ILE A 44 5.40 -1.39 -9.43
CA ILE A 44 6.68 -1.96 -8.99
C ILE A 44 6.55 -2.53 -7.58
N ARG A 45 6.11 -1.70 -6.62
CA ARG A 45 5.94 -2.09 -5.22
C ARG A 45 5.07 -1.10 -4.45
N ILE A 46 4.56 -1.55 -3.32
CA ILE A 46 3.93 -0.68 -2.32
C ILE A 46 4.61 -0.80 -0.95
N LYS A 47 4.38 0.20 -0.10
CA LYS A 47 4.61 0.11 1.33
C LYS A 47 3.32 0.40 2.07
N VAL A 48 2.95 -0.49 2.98
CA VAL A 48 1.75 -0.36 3.81
C VAL A 48 2.09 -0.56 5.28
N VAL A 49 1.30 0.04 6.18
CA VAL A 49 1.40 -0.17 7.62
C VAL A 49 0.08 -0.73 8.12
N LEU A 50 0.09 -1.89 8.78
CA LEU A 50 -1.14 -2.52 9.27
C LEU A 50 -1.82 -1.65 10.34
N ALA A 51 -3.13 -1.46 10.23
CA ALA A 51 -3.89 -0.56 11.11
C ALA A 51 -4.07 -1.14 12.53
N LYS A 52 -4.26 -2.47 12.63
CA LYS A 52 -4.52 -3.17 13.89
C LYS A 52 -3.25 -3.77 14.52
N ALA A 53 -2.22 -4.05 13.73
CA ALA A 53 -0.93 -4.53 14.21
C ALA A 53 0.06 -3.35 14.29
N TRP A 54 0.18 -2.74 15.47
CA TRP A 54 0.95 -1.53 15.69
C TRP A 54 2.38 -1.64 15.14
N GLY A 55 2.69 -0.82 14.15
CA GLY A 55 4.05 -0.66 13.61
C GLY A 55 4.50 -1.73 12.61
N VAL A 56 3.66 -2.71 12.25
CA VAL A 56 4.02 -3.69 11.22
C VAL A 56 3.94 -3.04 9.85
N GLN A 57 5.10 -2.91 9.20
CA GLN A 57 5.22 -2.41 7.83
C GLN A 57 5.47 -3.56 6.87
N LEU A 58 4.72 -3.60 5.78
CA LEU A 58 4.93 -4.52 4.67
C LEU A 58 5.49 -3.75 3.47
N ASN A 59 6.58 -4.26 2.89
CA ASN A 59 7.07 -3.85 1.58
C ASN A 59 6.64 -4.95 0.59
N MET A 60 5.70 -4.65 -0.29
CA MET A 60 5.07 -5.66 -1.15
C MET A 60 5.40 -5.37 -2.61
N PRO A 61 6.31 -6.13 -3.26
CA PRO A 61 6.56 -6.00 -4.70
C PRO A 61 5.35 -6.44 -5.52
N TRP A 62 5.25 -5.92 -6.75
CA TRP A 62 4.26 -6.37 -7.70
C TRP A 62 4.60 -7.78 -8.17
N ASN A 63 3.63 -8.69 -8.05
CA ASN A 63 3.74 -10.04 -8.56
C ASN A 63 2.99 -10.14 -9.88
N ILE A 64 3.74 -10.19 -10.99
CA ILE A 64 3.19 -10.23 -12.36
C ILE A 64 2.28 -11.45 -12.55
N SER A 65 2.68 -12.62 -12.04
CA SER A 65 1.89 -13.86 -12.17
C SER A 65 0.55 -13.80 -11.44
N LYS A 66 0.46 -13.03 -10.36
CA LYS A 66 -0.78 -12.85 -9.57
C LYS A 66 -1.57 -11.60 -9.97
N GLY A 67 -0.96 -10.67 -10.69
CA GLY A 67 -1.55 -9.36 -10.98
C GLY A 67 -1.88 -8.56 -9.71
N LYS A 68 -1.08 -8.71 -8.65
CA LYS A 68 -1.30 -8.11 -7.32
C LYS A 68 0.04 -7.84 -6.63
N PHE A 69 0.08 -6.94 -5.65
CA PHE A 69 1.22 -6.83 -4.75
C PHE A 69 1.21 -7.99 -3.77
N ALA A 70 2.36 -8.64 -3.58
CA ALA A 70 2.46 -9.79 -2.70
C ALA A 70 3.83 -9.88 -2.03
N THR A 71 3.85 -10.33 -0.78
CA THR A 71 5.07 -10.66 -0.05
C THR A 71 4.81 -11.78 0.95
N GLU A 72 5.88 -12.42 1.41
CA GLU A 72 5.84 -13.35 2.53
C GLU A 72 6.69 -12.79 3.68
N MET A 73 6.21 -12.93 4.91
CA MET A 73 6.95 -12.52 6.10
C MET A 73 6.61 -13.45 7.26
N GLY A 74 7.61 -14.15 7.80
CA GLY A 74 7.43 -15.06 8.94
C GLY A 74 6.48 -16.22 8.66
N GLY A 75 6.50 -16.79 7.44
CA GLY A 75 5.59 -17.87 7.03
C GLY A 75 4.15 -17.42 6.78
N ILE A 76 3.89 -16.11 6.80
CA ILE A 76 2.58 -15.52 6.49
C ILE A 76 2.67 -14.88 5.12
N SER A 77 1.78 -15.28 4.22
CA SER A 77 1.63 -14.67 2.90
C SER A 77 0.68 -13.47 2.98
N TRP A 78 1.04 -12.39 2.29
CA TRP A 78 0.28 -11.15 2.21
C TRP A 78 0.03 -10.79 0.76
N GLU A 79 -1.21 -10.43 0.42
CA GLU A 79 -1.63 -10.06 -0.94
C GLU A 79 -2.51 -8.81 -0.91
N SER A 80 -2.29 -7.87 -1.83
CA SER A 80 -3.16 -6.70 -1.97
C SER A 80 -4.55 -7.09 -2.46
N ASP A 81 -5.59 -6.47 -1.92
CA ASP A 81 -6.97 -6.63 -2.39
C ASP A 81 -7.64 -5.29 -2.66
N PHE A 82 -6.94 -4.44 -3.42
CA PHE A 82 -7.41 -3.11 -3.81
C PHE A 82 -6.88 -2.75 -5.20
N ASP A 83 -7.56 -1.83 -5.87
CA ASP A 83 -7.12 -1.26 -7.13
C ASP A 83 -6.15 -0.09 -6.89
N TYR A 84 -4.88 -0.30 -7.22
CA TYR A 84 -3.82 0.69 -7.01
C TYR A 84 -3.94 1.91 -7.92
N THR A 85 -4.62 1.80 -9.06
CA THR A 85 -4.77 2.90 -10.01
C THR A 85 -5.58 4.06 -9.43
N THR A 86 -6.47 3.77 -8.48
CA THR A 86 -7.26 4.77 -7.73
C THR A 86 -6.39 5.73 -6.90
N PHE A 87 -5.14 5.36 -6.63
CA PHE A 87 -4.17 6.15 -5.87
C PHE A 87 -3.16 6.89 -6.75
N ILE A 88 -3.20 6.66 -8.06
CA ILE A 88 -2.33 7.27 -9.06
C ILE A 88 -3.16 8.30 -9.83
N PRO A 89 -2.94 9.61 -9.64
CA PRO A 89 -3.56 10.64 -10.45
C PRO A 89 -3.29 10.40 -11.95
N SER A 90 -4.32 10.59 -12.77
CA SER A 90 -4.19 10.42 -14.22
C SER A 90 -3.11 11.33 -14.81
N GLY A 91 -2.26 10.76 -15.68
CA GLY A 91 -1.21 11.49 -16.40
C GLY A 91 0.03 11.85 -15.58
N LEU A 92 0.13 11.41 -14.31
CA LEU A 92 1.31 11.60 -13.48
C LEU A 92 2.06 10.26 -13.32
N TYR A 93 3.22 10.18 -13.97
CA TYR A 93 4.07 8.99 -14.06
C TYR A 93 5.23 9.09 -13.06
N GLU A 94 4.92 8.96 -11.77
CA GLU A 94 5.89 9.13 -10.69
C GLU A 94 5.63 8.24 -9.47
N THR A 95 6.64 8.13 -8.61
CA THR A 95 6.52 7.51 -7.28
C THR A 95 5.66 8.38 -6.37
N TYR A 96 4.68 7.77 -5.71
CA TYR A 96 3.83 8.45 -4.74
C TYR A 96 4.21 8.05 -3.32
N SER A 97 4.54 9.06 -2.50
CA SER A 97 4.89 8.88 -1.09
C SER A 97 3.98 9.73 -0.22
N TRP A 98 3.36 9.14 0.79
CA TRP A 98 2.53 9.85 1.75
C TRP A 98 3.06 9.67 3.17
N SER A 99 3.81 10.66 3.64
CA SER A 99 4.12 10.81 5.06
C SER A 99 2.87 11.24 5.82
N ARG A 100 2.65 10.73 7.04
CA ARG A 100 1.77 11.43 8.00
C ARG A 100 2.29 12.86 8.14
N SER A 101 1.41 13.85 8.10
CA SER A 101 1.78 15.21 8.46
C SER A 101 2.52 15.17 9.79
N LYS A 102 3.67 15.86 9.89
CA LYS A 102 4.29 16.08 11.20
C LYS A 102 3.19 16.66 12.08
N ARG A 103 2.91 16.02 13.21
CA ARG A 103 2.08 16.61 14.26
C ARG A 103 2.70 17.98 14.52
N SER A 104 2.03 19.05 14.10
CA SER A 104 2.43 20.40 14.47
C SER A 104 2.55 20.38 15.98
N GLN A 105 3.78 20.45 16.49
CA GLN A 105 3.96 20.78 17.89
C GLN A 105 3.38 22.19 17.99
N ARG A 106 2.18 22.29 18.58
CA ARG A 106 1.67 23.56 19.10
C ARG A 106 2.82 24.14 19.91
N THR A 107 3.41 25.21 19.41
CA THR A 107 4.23 26.09 20.22
C THR A 107 3.29 26.65 21.29
N SER A 108 3.56 26.25 22.54
CA SER A 108 2.93 26.77 23.75
C SER A 108 3.10 28.27 23.87
#